data_AF-A0A399WJ08-F1
#
_entry.id   AF-A0A399WJ08-F1
#
_cell.length_a   1.000
_cell.length_b   1.000
_cell.length_c   1.000
_cell.angle_alpha   90.00
_cell.angle_beta   90.00
_cell.angle_gamma   90.00
#
_symmetry.space_group_name_H-M   'P 1'
#
loop_
_entity.id
_entity.type
_entity.pdbx_description
1 polymer ?
#
loop_
_entity_poly.entity_id
_entity_poly.type
_entity_poly.pdbx_seq_one_letter_code
_entity_poly.pdbx_strand_id
1 'polypeptide(L)' 'MDVTEWRVGHVGRDMMYYEEFCDGGWRRMPIDGEMLTGRAHHVIYLSWLTFPDWAKGRETKIVERIKREFHEPDYEYQ' A
#
# COMPACT_ATOMS: atom_id res chain seq x y z
N MET A 1 19.63 9.54 8.38
CA MET A 1 18.26 9.06 8.13
C MET A 1 18.37 8.04 7.02
N ASP A 2 18.12 6.76 7.30
CA ASP A 2 18.05 5.75 6.25
C ASP A 2 16.87 6.10 5.34
N VAL A 3 17.20 6.55 4.12
CA VAL A 3 16.21 6.70 3.06
C VAL A 3 15.99 5.31 2.49
N THR A 4 15.08 4.55 3.11
CA THR A 4 14.62 3.30 2.50
C THR A 4 13.84 3.64 1.24
N GLU A 5 14.28 3.13 0.09
CA GLU A 5 13.52 3.19 -1.15
C GLU A 5 12.23 2.39 -0.99
N TRP A 6 11.11 2.96 -1.41
CA TRP A 6 9.79 2.35 -1.32
C TRP A 6 8.96 2.69 -2.54
N ARG A 7 7.98 1.85 -2.85
CA ARG A 7 7.00 2.10 -3.91
C ARG A 7 5.69 1.40 -3.60
N VAL A 8 4.61 1.93 -4.17
CA VAL A 8 3.35 1.19 -4.31
C VAL A 8 3.02 1.03 -5.78
N GLY A 9 2.16 0.09 -6.09
CA GLY A 9 1.70 -0.10 -7.46
C GLY A 9 0.64 -1.17 -7.57
N HIS A 10 0.36 -1.54 -8.82
CA HIS A 10 -0.65 -2.52 -9.18
C HIS A 10 0.00 -3.77 -9.79
N VAL A 11 -0.60 -4.93 -9.54
CA VAL A 11 -0.38 -6.18 -10.26
C VAL A 11 -1.67 -6.50 -11.01
N GLY A 12 -1.64 -6.31 -12.33
CA GLY A 12 -2.86 -6.41 -13.14
C GLY A 12 -3.82 -5.26 -12.81
N ARG A 13 -5.11 -5.55 -12.82
CA ARG A 13 -6.16 -4.53 -12.67
C ARG A 13 -6.53 -4.28 -11.20
N ASP A 14 -6.52 -5.33 -10.38
CA ASP A 14 -7.25 -5.31 -9.11
C ASP A 14 -6.35 -5.48 -7.87
N MET A 15 -5.12 -5.97 -8.04
CA MET A 15 -4.22 -6.22 -6.92
C MET A 15 -3.27 -5.04 -6.73
N MET A 16 -3.18 -4.54 -5.50
CA MET A 16 -2.23 -3.49 -5.12
C MET A 16 -1.10 -4.07 -4.27
N TYR A 17 0.04 -3.35 -4.22
CA TYR A 17 1.15 -3.73 -3.37
C TYR A 17 1.87 -2.51 -2.80
N TYR A 18 2.52 -2.73 -1.65
CA TYR A 18 3.59 -1.89 -1.13
C TYR A 18 4.91 -2.68 -1.15
N GLU A 19 5.98 -2.01 -1.55
CA GLU A 19 7.32 -2.56 -1.59
C GLU A 19 8.33 -1.63 -0.93
N GLU A 20 9.32 -2.23 -0.28
CA GLU A 20 10.43 -1.50 0.32
C GLU A 20 11.74 -2.26 0.13
N PHE A 21 12.81 -1.52 -0.12
CA PHE A 21 14.15 -2.08 -0.19
C PHE A 21 14.72 -2.23 1.23
N CYS A 22 14.85 -3.47 1.68
CA CYS A 22 15.43 -3.84 2.98
C CYS A 22 16.25 -5.13 2.87
N ASP A 23 17.29 -5.23 3.70
CA ASP A 23 18.21 -6.38 3.73
C ASP A 23 18.80 -6.76 2.35
N GLY A 24 19.09 -5.75 1.52
CA GLY A 24 19.68 -5.94 0.19
C GLY A 24 18.70 -6.42 -0.89
N GLY A 25 17.39 -6.39 -0.63
CA GLY A 25 16.38 -6.78 -1.61
C GLY A 25 15.05 -6.04 -1.45
N TRP A 26 14.21 -6.15 -2.47
CA TRP A 26 12.83 -5.65 -2.39
C TRP A 26 11.95 -6.66 -1.66
N ARG A 27 11.27 -6.21 -0.61
CA ARG A 27 10.23 -6.98 0.08
C ARG A 27 8.86 -6.40 -0.26
N ARG A 28 7.90 -7.26 -0.54
CA ARG A 28 6.53 -6.89 -0.95
C ARG A 28 5.52 -7.27 0.12
N MET A 29 4.55 -6.37 0.35
CA MET A 29 3.33 -6.59 1.12
C MET A 29 2.14 -6.38 0.19
N PRO A 30 1.21 -7.34 0.06
CA PRO A 30 -0.02 -7.13 -0.69
C PRO A 30 -0.89 -6.07 0.01
N ILE A 31 -1.64 -5.30 -0.78
CA ILE A 31 -2.65 -4.37 -0.30
C ILE A 31 -3.99 -4.87 -0.82
N ASP A 32 -4.90 -5.15 0.11
CA ASP A 32 -6.26 -5.57 -0.22
C ASP A 32 -7.16 -4.36 -0.50
N GLY A 33 -7.94 -4.46 -1.56
CA GLY A 33 -8.91 -3.46 -1.96
C GLY A 33 -9.92 -4.00 -2.97
N GLU A 34 -10.95 -3.22 -3.24
CA GLU A 34 -12.02 -3.57 -4.17
C GLU A 34 -12.16 -2.48 -5.24
N MET A 35 -12.48 -2.88 -6.47
CA MET A 35 -12.85 -1.96 -7.53
C MET A 35 -14.26 -1.43 -7.33
N LEU A 36 -14.44 -0.12 -7.45
CA LEU A 36 -15.73 0.54 -7.40
C LEU A 36 -16.16 0.99 -8.80
N THR A 37 -17.47 1.04 -9.05
CA THR A 37 -18.06 1.60 -10.28
C THR A 37 -18.49 3.07 -10.10
N GLY A 38 -17.96 3.74 -9.07
CA GLY A 38 -18.34 5.08 -8.62
C GLY A 38 -17.33 6.17 -9.04
N ARG A 39 -17.34 7.30 -8.32
CA ARG A 39 -16.37 8.40 -8.56
C ARG A 39 -14.95 8.02 -8.15
N ALA A 40 -14.82 7.26 -7.07
CA ALA A 40 -13.60 6.53 -6.77
C ALA A 40 -13.58 5.24 -7.59
N HIS A 41 -12.39 4.88 -8.06
CA HIS A 41 -12.18 3.65 -8.81
C HIS A 41 -11.86 2.47 -7.89
N HIS A 42 -11.37 2.73 -6.67
CA HIS A 42 -10.99 1.69 -5.71
C HIS A 42 -11.30 2.09 -4.26
N VAL A 43 -11.56 1.08 -3.42
CA VAL A 43 -11.52 1.19 -1.96
C VAL A 43 -10.39 0.32 -1.42
N ILE A 44 -9.57 0.86 -0.50
CA ILE A 44 -8.49 0.13 0.18
C ILE A 44 -8.89 -0.12 1.64
N TYR A 45 -8.85 -1.37 2.08
CA TYR A 45 -9.17 -1.77 3.45
C TYR A 45 -7.91 -1.73 4.33
N LEU A 46 -7.63 -0.57 4.93
CA LEU A 46 -6.40 -0.38 5.72
C LEU A 46 -6.40 -1.25 6.99
N SER A 47 -7.57 -1.50 7.55
CA SER A 47 -7.74 -2.37 8.71
C SER A 47 -7.44 -3.84 8.43
N TRP A 48 -7.40 -4.26 7.16
CA TRP A 48 -7.15 -5.64 6.74
C TRP A 48 -5.69 -5.89 6.32
N LEU A 49 -4.86 -4.84 6.31
CA LEU A 49 -3.45 -4.98 5.97
C LEU A 49 -2.75 -5.93 6.94
N THR A 50 -2.19 -7.00 6.38
CA THR A 50 -1.34 -7.93 7.13
C THR A 50 0.11 -7.51 7.00
N PHE A 51 0.67 -6.94 8.07
CA PHE A 51 2.05 -6.46 8.10
C PHE A 51 3.04 -7.62 8.31
N PRO A 52 3.91 -7.91 7.32
CA PRO A 52 4.98 -8.88 7.49
C PRO A 52 6.02 -8.38 8.49
N ASP A 53 6.86 -9.27 9.02
CA ASP A 53 7.81 -8.94 10.10
C ASP A 53 8.72 -7.75 9.80
N TRP A 54 9.16 -7.60 8.54
CA TRP A 54 10.01 -6.49 8.10
C TRP A 54 9.29 -5.12 8.14
N ALA A 55 7.96 -5.12 8.18
CA ALA A 55 7.11 -3.92 8.20
C ALA A 55 6.58 -3.58 9.61
N LYS A 56 6.71 -4.50 10.57
CA LYS A 56 6.22 -4.31 11.95
C LYS A 56 6.88 -3.10 12.62
N GLY A 57 6.09 -2.34 13.37
CA GLY A 57 6.52 -1.11 14.05
C GLY A 57 6.63 0.13 13.13
N ARG A 58 6.24 0.01 11.86
CA ARG A 58 6.24 1.09 10.86
C ARG A 58 4.90 1.25 10.15
N GLU A 59 3.84 0.67 10.71
CA GLU A 59 2.50 0.57 10.13
C GLU A 59 1.96 1.95 9.76
N THR A 60 1.98 2.91 10.69
CA THR A 60 1.52 4.28 10.45
C THR A 60 2.24 4.93 9.26
N LYS A 61 3.57 4.80 9.21
CA LYS A 61 4.40 5.36 8.13
C LYS A 61 4.08 4.71 6.78
N ILE A 62 3.86 3.40 6.76
CA ILE A 62 3.50 2.66 5.54
C ILE A 62 2.10 3.08 5.07
N VAL A 63 1.14 3.21 5.97
CA VAL A 63 -0.22 3.70 5.64
C VAL A 63 -0.16 5.11 5.05
N GLU A 64 0.62 6.02 5.63
CA GLU A 64 0.79 7.38 5.07
C GLU A 64 1.37 7.35 3.65
N ARG A 65 2.37 6.49 3.40
CA ARG A 65 2.97 6.30 2.06
C ARG A 65 1.95 5.76 1.06
N ILE A 66 1.14 4.77 1.47
CA ILE A 66 0.07 4.21 0.65
C ILE A 66 -0.94 5.30 0.28
N LYS A 67 -1.41 6.06 1.28
CA LYS A 67 -2.40 7.13 1.06
C LYS A 67 -1.89 8.23 0.15
N ARG A 68 -0.61 8.55 0.24
CA ARG A 68 0.02 9.59 -0.58
C ARG A 68 -0.03 9.25 -2.07
N GLU A 69 0.20 8.00 -2.43
CA GLU A 69 0.27 7.58 -3.83
C GLU A 69 -1.11 7.19 -4.37
N PHE A 70 -1.88 6.41 -3.60
CA PHE A 70 -3.25 6.04 -3.92
C PHE A 70 -4.24 7.03 -3.32
N HIS A 71 -4.23 8.28 -3.78
CA HIS A 71 -4.94 9.40 -3.17
C HIS A 71 -6.36 9.60 -3.74
N GLU A 72 -7.20 10.32 -3.00
CA GLU A 72 -8.49 10.82 -3.50
C GLU A 72 -8.30 11.71 -4.76
N PRO A 73 -9.25 11.71 -5.71
CA PRO A 73 -10.56 11.07 -5.66
C PRO A 73 -10.55 9.62 -6.16
N ASP A 74 -9.43 9.12 -6.69
CA ASP A 74 -9.37 7.81 -7.34
C ASP A 74 -9.48 6.63 -6.35
N TYR A 75 -9.15 6.87 -5.09
CA TYR A 75 -9.15 5.88 -4.00
C TYR A 75 -9.90 6.39 -2.77
N GLU A 76 -10.65 5.49 -2.14
CA GLU A 76 -11.25 5.64 -0.81
C GLU A 76 -10.62 4.66 0.18
N TYR A 77 -10.75 4.89 1.50
CA TYR A 77 -10.18 4.01 2.53
C TYR A 77 -11.20 3.63 3.61
N GLN A 78 -11.13 2.37 4.06
CA GLN A 78 -11.92 1.82 5.17
C GLN A 78 -11.06 1.12 6.23
#